data_AF-A0A6C8GN16-F1
#
_entry.id   AF-A0A6C8GN16-F1
#
_cell.length_a   1.000
_cell.length_b   1.000
_cell.length_c   1.000
_cell.angle_alpha   90.00
_cell.angle_beta   90.00
_cell.angle_gamma   90.00
#
_symmetry.space_group_name_H-M   'P 1'
#
loop_
_entity.id
_entity.type
_entity.pdbx_description
1 polymer ?
#
loop_
_entity_poly.entity_id
_entity_poly.type
_entity_poly.pdbx_seq_one_letter_code
_entity_poly.pdbx_strand_id
1 'polypeptide(L)' 'MSFELPALPYAKDALAPHISAETLEYHYGKHHQTYVTNLNNLIKGTAFEGKSLEEIVRTSEGGI' A
#
# COMPACT_ATOMS: atom_id res chain seq x y z
N MET A 1 -1.85 2.36 -15.26
CA MET A 1 -1.48 1.15 -14.52
C MET A 1 -1.93 1.33 -13.08
N SER A 2 -2.53 0.32 -12.46
CA SER A 2 -2.92 0.38 -11.05
C SER A 2 -1.77 -0.07 -10.17
N PHE A 3 -1.62 0.55 -9.00
CA PHE A 3 -0.71 0.06 -7.96
C PHE A 3 -1.19 -1.30 -7.44
N GLU A 4 -0.25 -2.17 -7.12
CA GLU A 4 -0.51 -3.51 -6.59
C GLU A 4 0.08 -3.64 -5.18
N LEU A 5 -0.54 -4.48 -4.36
CA LEU A 5 0.01 -4.82 -3.05
C LEU A 5 1.20 -5.78 -3.24
N PRO A 6 2.44 -5.39 -2.87
CA PRO A 6 3.60 -6.23 -3.09
C PRO A 6 3.52 -7.52 -2.27
N ALA A 7 3.77 -8.67 -2.87
CA ALA A 7 3.77 -9.93 -2.12
C ALA A 7 4.80 -9.91 -0.98
N LEU A 8 4.45 -10.50 0.16
CA LEU A 8 5.40 -10.70 1.25
C LEU A 8 6.56 -11.60 0.76
N PRO A 9 7.83 -11.23 1.03
CA PRO A 9 8.98 -12.05 0.64
C PRO A 9 9.21 -13.25 1.57
N TYR A 10 8.33 -13.47 2.53
CA TYR A 10 8.39 -14.50 3.56
C TYR A 10 6.99 -14.96 3.98
N ALA A 11 6.90 -16.11 4.64
CA ALA A 11 5.67 -16.59 5.26
C ALA A 11 5.23 -15.68 6.42
N LYS A 12 3.92 -15.60 6.69
CA LYS A 12 3.36 -14.65 7.68
C LYS A 12 3.81 -14.92 9.12
N ASP A 13 4.29 -16.11 9.43
CA ASP A 13 4.82 -16.49 10.73
C ASP A 13 6.36 -16.37 10.83
N ALA A 14 7.05 -16.03 9.72
CA ALA A 14 8.51 -16.02 9.65
C ALA A 14 9.20 -15.02 10.60
N LEU A 15 8.44 -14.05 11.14
CA LEU A 15 8.96 -13.02 12.06
C LEU A 15 8.64 -13.31 13.53
N ALA A 16 8.04 -14.45 13.86
CA ALA A 16 7.78 -14.85 15.23
C ALA A 16 9.10 -15.17 15.99
N PRO A 17 9.18 -14.89 17.31
CA PRO A 17 8.15 -14.32 18.18
C PRO A 17 8.10 -12.79 18.19
N HIS A 18 8.92 -12.12 17.37
CA HIS A 18 9.05 -10.65 17.39
C HIS A 18 7.83 -9.94 16.78
N ILE A 19 7.25 -10.52 15.72
CA ILE A 19 6.01 -10.07 15.10
C ILE A 19 5.13 -11.29 14.88
N SER A 20 3.89 -11.23 15.37
CA SER A 20 2.94 -12.32 15.21
C SER A 20 2.39 -12.39 13.78
N ALA A 21 2.01 -13.59 13.34
CA ALA A 21 1.29 -13.77 12.08
C ALA A 21 0.01 -12.92 12.03
N GLU A 22 -0.76 -12.90 13.13
CA GLU A 22 -1.95 -12.05 13.26
C GLU A 22 -1.64 -10.57 12.95
N THR A 23 -0.52 -10.04 13.45
CA THR A 23 -0.10 -8.67 13.15
C THR A 23 0.12 -8.46 11.64
N LEU A 24 0.72 -9.43 10.94
CA LEU A 24 0.87 -9.35 9.47
C LEU A 24 -0.46 -9.54 8.74
N GLU A 25 -1.37 -10.38 9.23
CA GLU A 25 -2.75 -10.51 8.71
C GLU A 25 -3.47 -9.14 8.69
N TYR A 26 -3.38 -8.38 9.78
CA TYR A 26 -3.99 -7.05 9.86
C TYR A 26 -3.17 -6.00 9.10
N HIS A 27 -1.86 -5.91 9.33
CA HIS A 27 -1.02 -4.85 8.77
C HIS A 27 -0.87 -4.97 7.26
N TYR A 28 -0.45 -6.13 6.75
CA TYR A 28 -0.33 -6.37 5.33
C TYR A 28 -1.70 -6.64 4.68
N GLY A 29 -2.46 -7.58 5.24
CA GLY A 29 -3.68 -8.07 4.62
C GLY A 29 -4.86 -7.11 4.65
N LYS A 30 -4.92 -6.17 5.61
CA LYS A 30 -5.98 -5.16 5.71
C LYS A 30 -5.48 -3.74 5.50
N HIS A 31 -4.55 -3.27 6.33
CA HIS A 31 -4.16 -1.85 6.31
C HIS A 31 -3.45 -1.47 5.00
N HIS A 32 -2.40 -2.19 4.61
CA HIS A 32 -1.67 -1.91 3.37
C HIS A 32 -2.57 -2.12 2.14
N GLN A 33 -3.35 -3.21 2.10
CA GLN A 33 -4.34 -3.43 1.04
C GLN A 33 -5.32 -2.25 0.90
N THR A 34 -5.80 -1.71 2.02
CA THR A 34 -6.70 -0.55 2.02
C THR A 34 -6.02 0.70 1.46
N TYR A 35 -4.75 0.96 1.80
CA TYR A 35 -4.00 2.07 1.24
C TYR A 35 -3.84 1.94 -0.28
N VAL A 36 -3.50 0.75 -0.79
CA VAL A 36 -3.39 0.49 -2.24
C VAL A 36 -4.73 0.71 -2.95
N THR A 37 -5.82 0.18 -2.40
CA THR A 37 -7.17 0.36 -2.95
C THR A 37 -7.55 1.84 -2.99
N ASN A 38 -7.33 2.58 -1.90
CA ASN A 38 -7.68 4.00 -1.82
C ASN A 38 -6.80 4.86 -2.74
N LEU A 39 -5.50 4.59 -2.82
CA LEU A 39 -4.61 5.27 -3.76
C LEU A 39 -5.12 5.13 -5.19
N ASN A 40 -5.41 3.90 -5.63
CA ASN A 40 -5.93 3.64 -6.97
C ASN A 40 -7.26 4.38 -7.24
N ASN A 41 -8.14 4.45 -6.26
CA ASN A 41 -9.40 5.19 -6.38
C ASN A 41 -9.18 6.70 -6.47
N LEU A 42 -8.25 7.26 -5.70
CA LEU A 42 -7.98 8.70 -5.65
C LEU A 42 -7.28 9.22 -6.90
N ILE A 43 -6.41 8.43 -7.53
CA ILE A 43 -5.60 8.90 -8.67
C ILE A 43 -6.31 8.74 -10.01
N LYS A 44 -7.36 7.91 -10.09
CA LYS A 44 -8.07 7.61 -11.33
C LYS A 44 -8.68 8.88 -11.93
N GLY A 45 -8.36 9.17 -13.18
CA GLY A 45 -8.80 10.36 -13.91
C GLY A 45 -8.10 11.65 -13.50
N THR A 46 -7.06 11.59 -12.66
CA THR A 46 -6.29 12.76 -12.21
C THR A 46 -4.96 12.87 -12.94
N ALA A 47 -4.23 13.99 -12.74
CA ALA A 47 -2.86 14.14 -13.22
C ALA A 47 -1.85 13.13 -12.60
N PHE A 48 -2.27 12.40 -11.57
CA PHE A 48 -1.49 11.35 -10.92
C PHE A 48 -1.70 9.96 -11.55
N GLU A 49 -2.68 9.80 -12.44
CA GLU A 49 -2.90 8.51 -13.10
C GLU A 49 -1.68 8.10 -13.93
N GLY A 50 -1.16 6.90 -13.67
CA GLY A 50 -0.01 6.35 -14.40
C GLY A 50 1.36 6.90 -13.98
N LYS A 51 1.43 7.81 -12.99
CA LYS A 51 2.70 8.20 -12.37
C LYS A 51 3.24 7.11 -11.45
N SER A 52 4.56 7.14 -11.21
CA SER A 52 5.18 6.32 -10.16
C SER A 52 4.71 6.74 -8.76
N LEU A 53 4.82 5.84 -7.78
CA LEU A 53 4.45 6.15 -6.40
C LEU A 53 5.28 7.32 -5.85
N GLU A 54 6.58 7.34 -6.17
CA GLU A 54 7.53 8.36 -5.75
C GLU A 54 7.19 9.73 -6.32
N GLU A 55 6.79 9.81 -7.60
CA GLU A 55 6.32 11.06 -8.20
C GLU A 55 5.06 11.58 -7.50
N ILE A 56 4.09 10.71 -7.25
CA ILE A 56 2.84 11.08 -6.57
C ILE A 56 3.16 11.65 -5.19
N VAL A 57 3.94 10.93 -4.37
CA VAL A 57 4.31 11.37 -3.02
C VAL A 57 5.07 12.71 -3.02
N ARG A 58 5.95 12.94 -4.00
CA ARG A 58 6.73 14.19 -4.08
C ARG A 58 5.94 15.39 -4.57
N THR A 59 4.86 15.17 -5.32
CA THR A 59 4.15 16.23 -6.03
C THR A 59 2.70 16.39 -5.63
N SER A 60 2.15 15.46 -4.84
CA SER A 60 0.83 15.62 -4.24
C SER A 60 0.84 16.77 -3.25
N GLU A 61 -0.13 17.65 -3.35
CA GLU A 61 -0.41 18.65 -2.33
C GLU A 61 -1.40 18.05 -1.33
N GLY A 62 -1.05 18.09 -0.04
CA GLY A 62 -1.96 17.65 1.02
C GLY A 62 -3.03 18.71 1.27
N GLY A 63 -4.30 18.33 1.13
CA GLY A 63 -5.41 19.07 1.75
C GLY A 63 -5.68 18.48 3.13
N ILE A 64 -5.56 19.30 4.18
CA ILE A 64 -6.36 19.10 5.40
C ILE A 64 -7.58 20.01 5.26
#